data_AF-A0A2I0KRY9-F1
#
_entry.id   AF-A0A2I0KRY9-F1
#
_cell.length_a   1.000
_cell.length_b   1.000
_cell.length_c   1.000
_cell.angle_alpha   90.00
_cell.angle_beta   90.00
_cell.angle_gamma   90.00
#
_symmetry.space_group_name_H-M   'P 1'
#
loop_
_entity.id
_entity.type
_entity.pdbx_description
1 polymer ?
#
loop_
_entity_poly.entity_id
_entity_poly.type
_entity_poly.pdbx_seq_one_letter_code
_entity_poly.pdbx_strand_id
1 'polypeptide(L)' 'MAQKYRIYQLSVTPVTVFAHLLAIAITTLVLVWLLKFREGLAFSSSNKLKIFNLHPLFMVIGFILFGGE' A
#
# COMPACT_ATOMS: atom_id res chain seq x y z
N MET A 1 -29.51 8.29 37.97
CA MET A 1 -29.02 7.22 37.07
C MET A 1 -28.51 7.86 35.79
N ALA A 2 -27.20 7.91 35.57
CA ALA A 2 -26.62 8.53 34.39
C ALA A 2 -26.49 7.48 33.27
N GLN A 3 -27.35 7.58 32.26
CA GLN A 3 -27.30 6.75 31.06
C GLN A 3 -26.10 7.20 30.21
N LYS A 4 -24.96 6.53 30.39
CA LYS A 4 -23.74 6.74 29.61
C LYS A 4 -24.01 6.23 28.19
N TYR A 5 -24.38 7.13 27.29
CA TYR A 5 -24.50 6.86 25.85
C TYR A 5 -23.15 6.37 25.31
N ARG A 6 -22.97 5.05 25.22
CA ARG A 6 -21.80 4.40 24.62
C ARG A 6 -22.06 4.24 23.12
N ILE A 7 -22.04 5.36 22.41
CA ILE A 7 -22.11 5.38 20.96
C ILE A 7 -20.71 4.96 20.46
N TYR A 8 -20.67 4.01 19.53
CA TYR A 8 -19.48 3.39 18.89
C TYR A 8 -18.75 2.28 19.68
N GLN A 9 -19.42 1.14 19.87
CA GLN A 9 -18.77 -0.18 20.05
C GLN A 9 -18.63 -0.90 18.70
N LEU A 10 -18.23 -0.19 17.64
CA LEU A 10 -17.89 -0.88 16.40
C LEU A 10 -16.54 -1.58 16.64
N SER A 11 -16.53 -2.90 16.49
CA SER A 11 -15.29 -3.66 16.45
C SER A 11 -14.41 -3.06 15.37
N VAL A 12 -13.23 -2.57 15.73
CA VAL A 12 -12.26 -1.93 14.81
C VAL A 12 -11.54 -3.01 13.98
N THR A 13 -11.54 -4.25 14.48
CA THR A 13 -10.93 -5.43 13.86
C THR A 13 -11.30 -5.64 12.38
N PRO A 14 -12.58 -5.63 11.96
CA PRO A 14 -12.94 -5.77 10.54
C PRO A 14 -12.35 -4.66 9.65
N VAL A 15 -12.24 -3.43 10.15
CA VAL A 15 -11.67 -2.31 9.38
C VAL A 15 -10.16 -2.51 9.20
N THR A 16 -9.45 -2.90 10.27
CA THR A 16 -8.01 -3.19 10.21
C THR A 16 -7.71 -4.36 9.27
N VAL A 17 -8.47 -5.45 9.35
CA VAL A 17 -8.31 -6.61 8.45
C VAL A 17 -8.55 -6.20 7.00
N PHE A 18 -9.58 -5.39 6.74
CA PHE A 18 -9.86 -4.89 5.40
C PHE A 18 -8.73 -4.00 4.86
N ALA A 19 -8.17 -3.12 5.68
CA ALA A 19 -7.02 -2.29 5.32
C ALA A 19 -5.79 -3.14 4.94
N HIS A 20 -5.48 -4.18 5.72
CA HIS A 20 -4.37 -5.09 5.42
C HIS A 20 -4.58 -5.85 4.11
N LEU A 21 -5.80 -6.33 3.84
CA LEU A 21 -6.13 -6.99 2.58
C LEU A 21 -5.95 -6.04 1.38
N LEU A 22 -6.35 -4.78 1.52
CA LEU A 22 -6.11 -3.76 0.50
C LEU A 22 -4.62 -3.46 0.33
N ALA A 23 -3.84 -3.36 1.41
CA ALA A 23 -2.41 -3.15 1.35
C ALA A 23 -1.69 -4.26 0.57
N ILE A 24 -2.07 -5.52 0.80
CA ILE A 24 -1.56 -6.69 0.06
C ILE A 24 -1.95 -6.61 -1.42
N ALA A 25 -3.21 -6.29 -1.72
CA ALA A 25 -3.69 -6.18 -3.09
C ALA A 25 -2.97 -5.06 -3.87
N ILE A 26 -2.82 -3.88 -3.27
CA ILE A 26 -2.11 -2.73 -3.85
C ILE A 26 -0.64 -3.08 -4.11
N THR A 27 0.03 -3.69 -3.14
CA THR A 27 1.43 -4.14 -3.29
C THR A 27 1.58 -5.10 -4.46
N THR A 28 0.69 -6.08 -4.57
CA THR A 28 0.71 -7.06 -5.65
C THR A 28 0.48 -6.42 -7.02
N LEU A 29 -0.52 -5.54 -7.13
CA LEU A 29 -0.81 -4.81 -8.37
C LEU A 29 0.36 -3.94 -8.82
N VAL A 30 1.01 -3.23 -7.89
CA VAL A 30 2.19 -2.41 -8.18
C VAL A 30 3.37 -3.28 -8.63
N LEU A 31 3.62 -4.41 -7.97
CA LEU A 31 4.67 -5.34 -8.39
C LEU A 31 4.40 -5.91 -9.79
N VAL A 32 3.18 -6.36 -10.06
CA VAL A 32 2.80 -6.86 -11.39
C VAL A 32 2.95 -5.76 -12.44
N TRP A 33 2.50 -4.54 -12.14
CA TRP A 33 2.65 -3.40 -13.04
C TRP A 33 4.11 -3.13 -13.39
N LEU A 34 4.98 -3.08 -12.38
CA LEU A 34 6.39 -2.74 -12.54
C LEU A 34 7.18 -3.86 -13.26
N LEU A 35 6.90 -5.11 -12.92
CA LEU A 35 7.62 -6.27 -13.49
C LEU A 35 7.11 -6.67 -14.87
N LYS A 36 5.79 -6.67 -15.08
CA LYS A 36 5.17 -7.16 -16.33
C LYS A 36 5.06 -6.08 -17.40
N PHE A 37 4.71 -4.84 -17.03
CA PHE A 37 4.35 -3.80 -18.00
C PHE A 37 5.42 -2.72 -18.18
N ARG A 38 6.39 -2.61 -17.27
CA ARG A 38 7.36 -1.51 -17.19
C ARG A 38 8.82 -1.95 -17.38
N GLU A 39 9.04 -3.16 -17.91
CA GLU A 39 10.36 -3.78 -18.15
C GLU A 39 11.20 -4.03 -16.88
N GLY A 40 10.58 -3.97 -15.70
CA GLY A 40 11.20 -4.27 -14.43
C GLY A 40 11.81 -3.05 -13.71
N LEU A 41 12.66 -3.36 -12.74
CA LEU A 41 13.22 -2.42 -11.76
C LEU A 41 14.74 -2.59 -11.75
N ALA A 42 15.48 -1.48 -11.75
CA ALA A 42 16.93 -1.52 -11.62
C ALA A 42 17.46 -0.28 -10.91
N PHE A 43 18.35 -0.46 -9.94
CA PHE A 43 19.06 0.64 -9.26
C PHE A 43 20.13 1.30 -10.13
N SER A 44 20.68 0.54 -11.08
CA SER A 44 21.59 1.05 -12.11
C SER A 44 21.29 0.32 -13.42
N SER A 45 20.99 1.08 -14.48
CA SER A 45 20.61 0.56 -15.80
C SER A 45 20.80 1.65 -16.85
N SER A 46 21.22 1.26 -18.05
CA SER A 46 21.31 2.15 -19.22
C SER A 46 19.92 2.70 -19.62
N ASN A 47 18.86 1.93 -19.35
CA ASN A 47 17.49 2.39 -19.51
C ASN A 47 17.03 3.12 -18.24
N LYS A 48 16.88 4.46 -18.34
CA LYS A 48 16.47 5.34 -17.24
C LYS A 48 15.04 5.07 -16.74
N LEU A 49 14.17 4.47 -17.56
CA LEU A 49 12.81 4.13 -17.14
C LEU A 49 12.81 3.11 -16.00
N LYS A 50 13.76 2.15 -15.99
CA LYS A 50 13.87 1.14 -14.93
C LYS A 50 14.28 1.73 -13.58
N ILE A 51 15.06 2.82 -13.61
CA ILE A 51 15.43 3.58 -12.41
C ILE A 51 14.23 4.40 -11.95
N PHE A 52 13.49 5.04 -12.87
CA PHE A 52 12.27 5.78 -12.54
C PHE A 52 11.20 4.86 -11.92
N ASN A 53 11.08 3.61 -12.35
CA ASN A 53 10.13 2.65 -11.78
C ASN A 53 10.34 2.38 -10.27
N LEU A 54 11.53 2.64 -9.72
CA LEU A 54 11.75 2.59 -8.27
C LEU A 54 10.97 3.69 -7.53
N HIS A 55 10.74 4.84 -8.16
CA HIS A 55 9.99 5.95 -7.56
C HIS A 55 8.56 5.55 -7.16
N PRO A 56 7.68 5.09 -8.08
CA PRO A 56 6.33 4.68 -7.70
C PRO A 56 6.34 3.47 -6.75
N LEU A 57 7.33 2.57 -6.83
CA LEU A 57 7.47 1.47 -5.87
C LEU A 57 7.64 1.98 -4.43
N PHE A 58 8.61 2.88 -4.23
CA PHE A 58 8.91 3.44 -2.91
C PHE A 58 7.81 4.39 -2.42
N MET A 59 7.17 5.15 -3.31
CA MET A 59 6.05 6.01 -2.92
C MET A 59 4.86 5.18 -2.45
N VAL A 60 4.51 4.09 -3.13
CA VAL A 60 3.37 3.26 -2.68
C VAL A 60 3.70 2.52 -1.39
N ILE A 61 4.85 1.83 -1.33
CA ILE A 61 5.20 1.04 -0.14
C ILE A 61 5.46 1.96 1.06
N GLY A 62 6.34 2.94 0.91
CA GLY A 62 6.76 3.81 2.00
C GLY A 62 5.73 4.86 2.38
N PHE A 63 5.29 5.67 1.41
CA PHE A 63 4.46 6.84 1.72
C PHE A 63 2.99 6.47 1.93
N ILE A 64 2.44 5.53 1.16
CA ILE A 64 1.02 5.19 1.24
C ILE A 64 0.76 4.07 2.24
N LEU A 65 1.43 2.92 2.10
CA LEU A 65 1.16 1.76 2.96
C LEU A 65 1.75 1.95 4.36
N PHE A 66 3.07 2.12 4.49
CA PHE A 66 3.69 2.34 5.80
C PHE A 66 3.30 3.67 6.46
N GLY A 67 2.89 4.68 5.69
CA GLY A 67 2.35 5.92 6.25
C GLY A 67 0.90 5.83 6.72
N GLY A 68 0.16 4.80 6.28
CA GLY A 68 -1.27 4.61 6.59
C GLY A 68 -1.57 3.50 7.60
N GLU A 69 -0.64 2.58 7.83
CA GLU A 69 -0.64 1.62 8.95
C GLU A 69 -0.29 2.31 10.28
#